data_AF-A0A493T1J7-F1
#
_entry.id   AF-A0A493T1J7-F1
#
_cell.length_a   1.000
_cell.length_b   1.000
_cell.length_c   1.000
_cell.angle_alpha   90.00
_cell.angle_beta   90.00
_cell.angle_gamma   90.00
#
_symmetry.space_group_name_H-M   'P 1'
#
loop_
_entity.id
_entity.type
_entity.pdbx_description
1 polymer ?
#
loop_
_entity_poly.entity_id
_entity_poly.type
_entity_poly.pdbx_seq_one_letter_code
_entity_poly.pdbx_strand_id
1 'polypeptide(L)'
;MGLCRQSSSAIPPCSPLLPPSGAILDITLIANVQSLSHSDFFLSCVMGERDVSYLQIERENKIVMTHPKTGFQNYRNRSNHVQARGFSMPDLVGILYCMGRTPTEQAQVVYVHNSHNGERMGR
;
A
#
# COMPACT_ATOMS: atom_id res chain seq x y z
N MET A 1 20.74 -8.83 -24.85
CA MET A 1 22.07 -9.19 -25.35
C MET A 1 22.96 -9.48 -24.14
N GLY A 2 23.16 -10.75 -23.80
CA GLY A 2 24.12 -11.17 -22.77
C GLY A 2 25.23 -11.95 -23.46
N LEU A 3 26.48 -11.49 -23.33
CA LEU A 3 27.64 -12.12 -23.95
C LEU A 3 28.13 -13.27 -23.06
N CYS A 4 27.93 -14.52 -23.51
CA CYS A 4 28.65 -15.67 -22.96
C CYS A 4 30.07 -15.68 -23.55
N ARG A 5 31.10 -15.46 -22.71
CA ARG A 5 32.49 -15.68 -23.10
C ARG A 5 32.71 -17.20 -23.24
N GLN A 6 33.08 -17.65 -24.44
CA GLN A 6 33.60 -18.99 -24.65
C GLN A 6 35.07 -19.04 -24.17
N SER A 7 35.37 -19.87 -23.19
CA SER A 7 36.73 -20.35 -22.92
C SER A 7 36.75 -21.86 -23.01
N SER A 8 37.54 -22.39 -23.95
CA SER A 8 37.85 -23.81 -24.08
C SER A 8 38.54 -24.33 -22.83
N SER A 9 37.81 -25.08 -22.00
CA SER A 9 38.31 -26.20 -21.18
C SER A 9 37.16 -26.69 -20.27
N ALA A 10 36.92 -28.00 -20.31
CA ALA A 10 36.11 -28.82 -19.41
C ALA A 10 35.09 -28.11 -18.48
N ILE A 11 33.81 -28.26 -18.82
CA ILE A 11 32.61 -28.16 -17.97
C ILE A 11 32.41 -26.80 -17.27
N PRO A 12 31.59 -25.88 -17.81
CA PRO A 12 31.07 -24.80 -16.98
C PRO A 12 30.00 -25.38 -16.04
N PRO A 13 29.98 -25.06 -14.74
CA PRO A 13 28.74 -25.10 -14.01
C PRO A 13 27.89 -23.96 -14.59
N CYS A 14 27.08 -24.25 -15.60
CA CYS A 14 25.89 -23.46 -15.88
C CYS A 14 24.99 -23.61 -14.65
N SER A 15 25.30 -22.86 -13.61
CA SER A 15 24.40 -22.65 -12.50
C SER A 15 23.20 -21.94 -13.11
N PRO A 16 21.98 -22.51 -13.05
CA PRO A 16 20.81 -21.69 -13.29
C PRO A 16 20.83 -20.64 -12.18
N LEU A 17 21.19 -19.39 -12.54
CA LEU A 17 20.65 -18.26 -11.82
C LEU A 17 19.15 -18.36 -12.05
N LEU A 18 18.46 -19.14 -11.21
CA LEU A 18 17.03 -19.02 -11.11
C LEU A 18 16.78 -17.52 -10.92
N PRO A 19 15.91 -16.89 -11.73
CA PRO A 19 15.40 -15.59 -11.34
C PRO A 19 14.90 -15.75 -9.90
N PRO A 20 15.19 -14.79 -9.00
CA PRO A 20 14.71 -14.88 -7.63
C PRO A 20 13.23 -15.25 -7.72
N SER A 21 12.89 -16.43 -7.18
CA SER A 21 11.53 -16.94 -7.08
C SER A 21 10.64 -15.75 -6.77
N GLY A 22 9.73 -15.40 -7.70
CA GLY A 22 8.95 -14.16 -7.66
C GLY A 22 8.54 -13.86 -6.23
N ALA A 23 9.17 -12.84 -5.66
CA ALA A 23 8.96 -12.48 -4.27
C ALA A 23 7.60 -11.79 -4.24
N ILE A 24 6.53 -12.57 -4.03
CA ILE A 24 5.17 -12.05 -4.03
C ILE A 24 5.06 -10.97 -2.97
N LEU A 25 4.99 -9.72 -3.41
CA LEU A 25 4.81 -8.57 -2.54
C LEU A 25 3.48 -8.66 -1.80
N ASP A 26 3.54 -8.81 -0.47
CA ASP A 26 2.36 -8.89 0.39
C ASP A 26 2.09 -7.54 1.06
N ILE A 27 0.91 -6.98 0.77
CA ILE A 27 0.42 -5.73 1.37
C ILE A 27 -0.92 -6.00 2.04
N THR A 28 -1.02 -5.62 3.31
CA THR A 28 -2.26 -5.69 4.08
C THR A 28 -2.71 -4.29 4.47
N LEU A 29 -3.96 -3.95 4.13
CA LEU A 29 -4.61 -2.72 4.54
C LEU A 29 -5.69 -3.02 5.58
N ILE A 30 -5.63 -2.32 6.71
CA ILE A 30 -6.50 -2.52 7.87
C ILE A 30 -7.25 -1.21 8.14
N ALA A 31 -8.57 -1.28 8.23
CA ALA A 31 -9.43 -0.14 8.52
C ALA A 31 -10.13 -0.31 9.88
N ASN A 32 -10.05 0.69 10.75
CA ASN A 32 -10.71 0.65 12.06
C ASN A 32 -12.17 1.10 11.98
N VAL A 33 -13.02 0.29 11.35
CA VAL A 33 -14.45 0.59 11.12
C VAL A 33 -15.30 0.61 12.38
N GLN A 34 -14.77 0.15 13.52
CA GLN A 34 -15.47 0.18 14.81
C GLN A 34 -15.40 1.56 15.49
N SER A 35 -14.67 2.51 14.90
CA SER A 35 -14.55 3.87 15.43
C SER A 35 -15.88 4.59 15.39
N LEU A 36 -16.33 5.09 16.54
CA LEU A 36 -17.58 5.86 16.67
C LEU A 36 -17.45 7.28 16.11
N SER A 37 -16.23 7.81 16.07
CA SER A 37 -15.93 9.13 15.52
C SER A 37 -14.98 9.02 14.32
N HIS A 38 -15.15 9.94 13.36
CA HIS A 38 -14.25 10.07 12.21
C HIS A 38 -12.83 10.43 12.62
N SER A 39 -12.68 11.11 13.75
CA SER A 39 -11.40 11.50 14.36
C SER A 39 -10.58 10.28 14.81
N ASP A 40 -11.27 9.24 15.31
CA ASP A 40 -10.65 8.00 15.81
C ASP A 40 -10.43 6.95 14.72
N PHE A 41 -11.05 7.16 13.55
CA PHE A 41 -10.83 6.31 12.39
C PHE A 41 -9.37 6.40 11.92
N PHE A 42 -8.82 5.24 11.58
CA PHE A 42 -7.49 5.14 10.99
C PHE A 42 -7.44 4.05 9.92
N LEU A 43 -6.53 4.24 8.97
CA LEU A 43 -6.10 3.22 8.03
C LEU A 43 -4.67 2.84 8.34
N SER A 44 -4.39 1.56 8.46
CA SER A 44 -3.06 1.02 8.73
C SER A 44 -2.66 0.13 7.57
N CYS A 45 -1.53 0.43 6.94
CA CYS A 45 -0.99 -0.37 5.87
C CYS A 45 0.35 -0.99 6.26
N VAL A 46 0.45 -2.30 6.07
CA VAL A 46 1.62 -3.11 6.45
C VAL A 46 2.07 -3.90 5.23
N MET A 47 3.38 -3.87 4.99
CA MET A 47 4.05 -4.71 3.99
C MET A 47 4.83 -5.82 4.71
N GLY A 48 4.76 -7.06 4.24
CA GLY A 48 5.49 -8.18 4.86
C GLY A 48 6.93 -8.33 4.41
N GLU A 49 7.31 -7.72 3.28
CA GLU A 49 8.67 -7.75 2.77
C GLU A 49 9.64 -6.82 3.55
N ARG A 50 10.92 -7.20 3.59
CA ARG A 50 11.98 -6.45 4.30
C ARG A 50 12.55 -5.31 3.46
N ASP A 51 12.52 -5.41 2.14
CA ASP A 51 13.12 -4.45 1.20
C ASP A 51 12.12 -3.39 0.73
N VAL A 52 11.53 -2.68 1.70
CA VAL A 52 10.51 -1.66 1.43
C VAL A 52 11.15 -0.39 0.90
N SER A 53 10.98 -0.12 -0.39
CA SER A 53 11.42 1.14 -1.01
C SER A 53 10.44 2.29 -0.75
N TYR A 54 9.14 2.00 -0.78
CA TYR A 54 8.09 2.99 -0.60
C TYR A 54 6.81 2.36 -0.05
N LEU A 55 6.19 3.02 0.93
CA LEU A 55 4.90 2.63 1.50
C LEU A 55 4.15 3.86 1.97
N GLN A 56 3.02 4.18 1.32
CA GLN A 56 2.17 5.32 1.68
C GLN A 56 0.69 5.03 1.46
N ILE A 57 -0.16 5.75 2.18
CA ILE A 57 -1.60 5.79 1.95
C ILE A 57 -1.93 7.10 1.25
N GLU A 58 -2.56 7.00 0.09
CA GLU A 58 -2.95 8.14 -0.74
C GLU A 58 -4.44 8.11 -1.01
N ARG A 59 -5.01 9.27 -1.31
CA ARG A 59 -6.40 9.40 -1.75
C ARG A 59 -6.45 9.51 -3.28
N GLU A 60 -7.39 8.80 -3.89
CA GLU A 60 -7.68 8.98 -5.31
C GLU A 60 -8.51 10.25 -5.52
N ASN A 61 -7.87 11.28 -6.05
CA ASN A 61 -8.52 12.57 -6.31
C ASN A 61 -9.19 12.64 -7.69
N LYS A 62 -9.10 11.58 -8.51
CA LYS A 62 -9.60 11.57 -9.89
C LYS A 62 -11.07 11.15 -10.04
N ILE A 63 -11.62 10.44 -9.05
CA ILE A 63 -12.93 9.78 -9.17
C ILE A 63 -14.03 10.52 -8.40
N VAL A 64 -13.67 11.36 -7.41
CA VAL A 64 -14.62 12.13 -6.61
C VAL A 64 -14.27 13.61 -6.71
N MET A 65 -15.23 14.45 -7.14
CA MET A 65 -15.16 15.93 -7.12
C MET A 65 -15.13 16.49 -5.67
N THR A 66 -14.36 15.88 -4.77
CA THR A 66 -14.10 16.39 -3.42
C THR A 66 -12.86 17.28 -3.43
N HIS A 67 -12.85 18.27 -2.55
CA HIS A 67 -11.78 19.24 -2.41
C HIS A 67 -10.39 18.57 -2.37
N PRO A 68 -9.37 19.10 -3.07
CA PRO A 68 -8.09 18.45 -3.33
C PRO A 68 -7.17 18.31 -2.10
N LYS A 69 -7.59 18.79 -0.93
CA LYS A 69 -6.78 18.73 0.30
C LYS A 69 -7.24 17.56 1.16
N THR A 70 -6.38 16.56 1.28
CA THR A 70 -6.50 15.50 2.29
C THR A 70 -6.19 16.10 3.65
N GLY A 71 -7.11 15.98 4.61
CA GLY A 71 -6.92 16.42 5.99
C GLY A 71 -6.16 15.41 6.86
N PHE A 72 -6.10 14.14 6.44
CA PHE A 72 -5.39 13.10 7.18
C PHE A 72 -3.88 13.18 7.01
N GLN A 73 -3.15 12.68 8.02
CA GLN A 73 -1.70 12.62 8.03
C GLN A 73 -1.22 11.17 8.06
N ASN A 74 -0.15 10.89 7.31
CA ASN A 74 0.52 9.59 7.29
C ASN A 74 1.63 9.55 8.34
N TYR A 75 1.44 8.72 9.35
CA TYR A 75 2.41 8.43 10.40
C TYR A 75 3.16 7.15 10.07
N ARG A 76 4.48 7.25 9.90
CA ARG A 76 5.32 6.09 9.63
C ARG A 76 5.87 5.53 10.93
N ASN A 77 5.37 4.37 11.35
CA ASN A 77 5.84 3.69 12.57
C ASN A 77 7.10 2.86 12.32
N ARG A 78 7.19 2.20 11.16
CA ARG A 78 8.34 1.40 10.71
C ARG A 78 8.51 1.52 9.20
N SER A 79 9.63 1.02 8.67
CA SER A 79 9.88 1.05 7.22
C SER A 79 8.75 0.40 6.41
N ASN A 80 8.18 -0.68 6.94
CA ASN A 80 7.13 -1.51 6.36
C ASN A 80 5.73 -1.25 6.95
N HIS A 81 5.55 -0.18 7.74
CA HIS A 81 4.26 0.15 8.37
C HIS A 81 3.99 1.65 8.36
N VAL A 82 2.92 2.04 7.69
CA VAL A 82 2.37 3.41 7.68
C VAL A 82 0.95 3.40 8.19
N GLN A 83 0.55 4.48 8.87
CA GLN A 83 -0.79 4.64 9.39
C GLN A 83 -1.31 6.04 9.10
N ALA A 84 -2.44 6.13 8.41
CA ALA A 84 -3.16 7.38 8.20
C ALA A 84 -4.10 7.62 9.40
N ARG A 85 -4.08 8.84 9.95
CA ARG A 85 -4.98 9.28 11.05
C ARG A 85 -5.44 10.73 10.83
N GLY A 86 -6.45 11.15 11.60
CA GLY A 86 -6.99 12.51 11.54
C GLY A 86 -7.91 12.72 10.35
N PHE A 87 -8.71 11.71 10.02
CA PHE A 87 -9.67 11.80 8.93
C PHE A 87 -10.78 12.78 9.27
N SER A 88 -11.05 13.70 8.36
CA SER A 88 -12.28 14.47 8.37
C SER A 88 -13.40 13.72 7.61
N MET A 89 -14.65 14.13 7.81
CA MET A 89 -15.80 13.61 7.04
C MET A 89 -15.57 13.55 5.52
N PRO A 90 -15.08 14.63 4.86
CA PRO A 90 -14.79 14.56 3.44
C PRO A 90 -13.62 13.64 3.11
N ASP A 91 -12.68 13.39 4.03
CA ASP A 91 -11.54 12.46 3.85
C ASP A 91 -11.95 10.99 3.95
N LEU A 92 -13.05 10.67 4.61
CA LEU A 92 -13.58 9.32 4.68
C LEU A 92 -14.33 8.93 3.42
N VAL A 93 -15.12 9.84 2.84
CA VAL A 93 -15.91 9.52 1.64
C VAL A 93 -15.01 9.57 0.41
N GLY A 94 -14.73 8.42 -0.18
CA GLY A 94 -13.91 8.32 -1.39
C GLY A 94 -13.15 7.00 -1.51
N ILE A 95 -12.12 7.04 -2.34
CA ILE A 95 -11.23 5.91 -2.62
C ILE A 95 -9.85 6.26 -2.09
N LEU A 96 -9.29 5.37 -1.28
CA LEU A 96 -7.93 5.46 -0.78
C LEU A 96 -7.13 4.25 -1.24
N TYR A 97 -5.85 4.46 -1.52
CA TYR A 97 -4.92 3.42 -1.88
C TYR A 97 -3.85 3.32 -0.82
N CYS A 98 -3.52 2.10 -0.41
CA CYS A 98 -2.17 1.84 0.08
C CYS A 98 -1.31 1.39 -1.08
N MET A 99 -0.24 2.14 -1.34
CA MET A 99 0.76 1.78 -2.34
C MET A 99 2.03 1.30 -1.66
N GLY A 100 2.46 0.10 -2.02
CA GLY A 100 3.73 -0.46 -1.61
C GLY A 100 4.61 -0.76 -2.82
N ARG A 101 5.89 -0.41 -2.72
CA ARG A 101 6.89 -0.68 -3.76
C ARG A 101 8.17 -1.21 -3.14
N THR A 102 8.75 -2.18 -3.81
CA THR A 102 10.12 -2.68 -3.62
C THR A 102 10.93 -2.32 -4.87
N PRO A 103 12.25 -2.61 -4.92
CA PRO A 103 13.05 -2.30 -6.10
C PRO A 103 12.59 -3.03 -7.37
N THR A 104 11.89 -4.16 -7.21
CA THR A 104 11.49 -5.05 -8.33
C THR A 104 9.99 -5.12 -8.54
N GLU A 105 9.16 -4.82 -7.53
CA GLU A 105 7.71 -5.01 -7.59
C GLU A 105 6.92 -3.82 -7.00
N GLN A 106 5.66 -3.70 -7.44
CA GLN A 106 4.70 -2.74 -6.89
C GLN A 106 3.35 -3.43 -6.71
N ALA A 107 2.69 -3.16 -5.58
CA ALA A 107 1.33 -3.57 -5.32
C ALA A 107 0.53 -2.41 -4.71
N GLN A 108 -0.78 -2.46 -4.89
CA GLN A 108 -1.69 -1.49 -4.32
C GLN A 108 -2.94 -2.19 -3.78
N VAL A 109 -3.42 -1.71 -2.63
CA VAL A 109 -4.67 -2.18 -2.02
C VAL A 109 -5.64 -1.00 -1.95
N VAL A 110 -6.85 -1.22 -2.45
CA VAL A 110 -7.89 -0.19 -2.53
C VAL A 110 -8.81 -0.30 -1.31
N TYR A 111 -9.06 0.82 -0.65
CA TYR A 111 -10.13 0.99 0.32
C TYR A 111 -11.16 1.97 -0.23
N VAL A 112 -12.40 1.52 -0.33
CA VAL A 112 -13.51 2.35 -0.77
C VAL A 112 -14.45 2.54 0.42
N HIS A 113 -14.68 3.80 0.78
CA HIS A 113 -15.66 4.14 1.78
C HIS A 113 -16.69 5.09 1.17
N ASN A 114 -17.89 4.54 1.01
CA ASN A 114 -19.06 5.28 0.53
C ASN A 114 -19.97 5.53 1.72
N SER A 115 -20.12 6.78 2.14
CA SER A 115 -21.13 7.11 3.14
C SER A 115 -22.51 6.98 2.51
N HIS A 116 -23.22 5.91 2.84
CA HIS A 116 -24.67 5.90 2.67
C HIS A 116 -25.22 6.81 3.77
N ASN A 117 -25.70 8.02 3.43
CA ASN A 117 -26.52 8.78 4.36
C ASN A 117 -27.76 7.93 4.68
N GLY A 118 -27.73 7.18 5.77
CA GLY A 118 -28.80 6.29 6.18
C GLY A 118 -28.36 5.33 7.28
N GLU A 119 -28.60 5.75 8.52
CA GLU A 119 -28.84 4.90 9.70
C GLU A 119 -27.63 4.14 10.27
N ARG A 120 -26.96 4.77 11.25
CA ARG A 120 -26.98 4.34 12.68
C ARG A 120 -26.58 5.53 13.57
N MET A 121 -27.44 6.54 13.58
CA MET A 121 -27.62 7.35 14.78
C MET A 121 -28.27 6.42 15.82
N GLY A 122 -27.46 5.85 16.71
CA GLY A 122 -27.97 4.90 17.68
C GLY A 122 -26.93 4.44 18.68
N ARG A 123 -26.59 5.28 19.65
CA ARG A 123 -27.13 5.26 21.03
C ARG A 123 -26.50 6.37 21.85
#